data_AF-A0A7X3R980-F1
#
_entry.id   AF-A0A7X3R980-F1
#
_cell.length_a   1.000
_cell.length_b   1.000
_cell.length_c   1.000
_cell.angle_alpha   90.00
_cell.angle_beta   90.00
_cell.angle_gamma   90.00
#
_symmetry.space_group_name_H-M   'P 1'
#
loop_
_entity.id
_entity.type
_entity.pdbx_description
1 polymer ?
#
loop_
_entity_poly.entity_id
_entity_poly.type
_entity_poly.pdbx_seq_one_letter_code
_entity_poly.pdbx_strand_id
1 'polypeptide(L)'
;MGAVEETIWGTFRSRPVFLYTLNGASGAAAHVTNYGAILQSLEIPDAEGRLVDVVLGFDTLEEYLEGHPFFGTTVGRYANRIAGGRFTLEGQDYQLAINDGAGPNHIHGGPGGFDKQVWEPVDFGQREEGPFVTMTYRSVDGEEGYPGTVVTKVTYTFTGDDELRISMEARTDRTTVVNLTNHSYWNLNGHQSGPVLDHEVTLFADAYTPVDGHLIPTGEIRPVAGTPFD
;
A
#
# COMPACT_ATOMS: atom_id res chain seq x y z
N MET A 1 19.37 19.89 9.28
CA MET A 1 19.26 18.64 8.51
C MET A 1 18.12 18.80 7.54
N GLY A 2 18.21 18.18 6.35
CA GLY A 2 17.18 18.33 5.33
C GLY A 2 15.85 17.77 5.83
N ALA A 3 14.73 18.35 5.42
CA ALA A 3 13.42 17.83 5.79
C ALA A 3 13.16 16.42 5.23
N VAL A 4 13.86 16.07 4.13
CA VAL A 4 13.90 14.74 3.55
C VAL A 4 15.34 14.31 3.38
N GLU A 5 15.67 13.10 3.82
CA GLU A 5 16.96 12.45 3.58
C GLU A 5 16.76 11.28 2.63
N GLU A 6 17.62 11.17 1.61
CA GLU A 6 17.63 10.06 0.65
C GLU A 6 18.88 9.22 0.88
N THR A 7 18.71 7.91 1.00
CA THR A 7 19.83 6.96 1.13
C THR A 7 19.68 5.82 0.14
N ILE A 8 20.79 5.33 -0.40
CA ILE A 8 20.79 4.09 -1.19
C ILE A 8 20.52 2.94 -0.23
N TRP A 9 19.42 2.23 -0.46
CA TRP A 9 18.99 1.11 0.39
C TRP A 9 19.34 -0.25 -0.23
N GLY A 10 19.40 -0.33 -1.56
CA GLY A 10 19.81 -1.55 -2.25
C GLY A 10 19.68 -1.47 -3.76
N THR A 11 19.55 -2.63 -4.41
CA THR A 11 19.36 -2.72 -5.87
C THR A 11 18.42 -3.88 -6.20
N PHE A 12 17.46 -3.64 -7.09
CA PHE A 12 16.58 -4.68 -7.61
C PHE A 12 16.63 -4.69 -9.13
N ARG A 13 17.05 -5.81 -9.73
CA ARG A 13 17.21 -5.98 -11.19
C ARG A 13 18.01 -4.83 -11.83
N SER A 14 19.15 -4.50 -11.21
CA SER A 14 20.04 -3.40 -11.61
C SER A 14 19.43 -1.98 -11.53
N ARG A 15 18.26 -1.82 -10.90
CA ARG A 15 17.69 -0.51 -10.56
C ARG A 15 18.02 -0.17 -9.12
N PRO A 16 18.53 1.04 -8.83
CA PRO A 16 18.77 1.47 -7.46
C PRO A 16 17.45 1.57 -6.70
N VAL A 17 17.49 1.12 -5.44
CA VAL A 17 16.40 1.27 -4.49
C VAL A 17 16.87 2.23 -3.41
N PHE A 18 16.03 3.22 -3.11
CA PHE A 18 16.30 4.27 -2.15
C PHE A 18 15.33 4.18 -0.98
N LEU A 19 15.77 4.67 0.18
CA LEU A 19 14.95 4.93 1.35
C LEU A 19 14.92 6.44 1.59
N TYR A 20 13.72 6.99 1.70
CA TYR A 20 13.43 8.39 1.96
C TYR A 20 12.93 8.54 3.39
N THR A 21 13.62 9.33 4.21
CA THR A 21 13.20 9.66 5.57
C THR A 21 12.49 11.01 5.54
N LEU A 22 11.21 11.05 5.90
CA LEU A 22 10.41 12.25 6.04
C LEU A 22 10.37 12.64 7.53
N ASN A 23 11.12 13.68 7.91
CA ASN A 23 11.27 14.08 9.31
C ASN A 23 10.15 15.03 9.76
N GLY A 24 9.33 14.60 10.71
CA GLY A 24 8.27 15.41 11.31
C GLY A 24 8.79 16.41 12.34
N ALA A 25 7.90 17.31 12.76
CA ALA A 25 8.26 18.41 13.65
C ALA A 25 8.45 17.97 15.11
N SER A 26 7.77 16.90 15.55
CA SER A 26 7.87 16.36 16.92
C SER A 26 9.04 15.40 17.15
N GLY A 27 9.84 15.13 16.11
CA GLY A 27 10.81 14.04 16.10
C GLY A 27 10.24 12.72 15.56
N ALA A 28 8.94 12.66 15.24
CA ALA A 28 8.36 11.58 14.47
C ALA A 28 8.98 11.48 13.06
N ALA A 29 8.96 10.30 12.46
CA ALA A 29 9.53 10.08 11.14
C ALA A 29 8.78 8.99 10.36
N ALA A 30 8.65 9.19 9.05
CA ALA A 30 8.18 8.16 8.13
C ALA A 30 9.31 7.75 7.19
N HIS A 31 9.54 6.46 7.03
CA HIS A 31 10.50 5.92 6.08
C HIS A 31 9.77 5.29 4.91
N VAL A 32 10.07 5.75 3.70
CA VAL A 32 9.40 5.31 2.48
C VAL A 32 10.45 4.84 1.49
N THR A 33 10.27 3.67 0.89
CA THR A 33 11.17 3.20 -0.18
C THR A 33 10.48 3.23 -1.54
N ASN A 34 11.25 3.46 -2.60
CA ASN A 34 10.74 3.38 -3.97
C ASN A 34 10.55 1.96 -4.48
N TYR A 35 10.98 0.92 -3.76
CA TYR A 35 10.50 -0.44 -4.02
C TYR A 35 9.07 -0.59 -3.49
N GLY A 36 8.12 -0.95 -4.36
CA GLY A 36 6.69 -1.07 -4.04
C GLY A 36 6.01 0.22 -3.58
N ALA A 37 6.70 1.37 -3.61
CA ALA A 37 6.32 2.59 -2.91
C ALA A 37 5.89 2.27 -1.46
N ILE A 38 6.71 1.50 -0.74
CA ILE A 38 6.43 0.94 0.58
C ILE A 38 6.63 1.99 1.67
N LEU A 39 5.66 2.10 2.59
CA LEU A 39 5.88 2.66 3.92
C LEU A 39 6.61 1.61 4.75
N GLN A 40 7.90 1.80 4.98
CA GLN A 40 8.76 0.82 5.64
C GLN A 40 8.63 0.90 7.16
N SER A 41 8.61 2.11 7.72
CA SER A 41 8.38 2.39 9.14
C SER A 41 7.67 3.71 9.33
N LEU A 42 7.00 3.86 10.47
CA LEU A 42 6.39 5.10 10.92
C LEU A 42 6.61 5.21 12.43
N GLU A 43 7.58 6.02 12.80
CA GLU A 43 7.97 6.28 14.17
C GLU A 43 7.19 7.46 14.71
N ILE A 44 6.36 7.23 15.74
CA ILE A 44 5.59 8.29 16.43
C ILE A 44 5.88 8.28 17.93
N PRO A 45 5.83 9.44 18.61
CA PRO A 45 6.01 9.50 20.04
C PRO A 45 4.83 8.87 20.79
N ASP A 46 5.13 8.02 21.78
CA ASP A 46 4.17 7.52 22.77
C ASP A 46 3.82 8.59 23.82
N ALA A 47 3.00 8.21 24.81
CA ALA A 47 2.60 9.09 25.90
C ALA A 47 3.77 9.60 26.77
N GLU A 48 4.91 8.90 26.76
CA GLU A 48 6.15 9.29 27.45
C GLU A 48 7.14 10.02 26.53
N GLY A 49 6.78 10.25 25.27
CA GLY A 49 7.62 10.90 24.25
C GLY A 49 8.69 10.00 23.64
N ARG A 50 8.61 8.68 23.83
CA ARG A 50 9.52 7.71 23.19
C ARG A 50 8.99 7.41 21.79
N LEU A 51 9.88 7.40 20.80
CA LEU A 51 9.50 6.99 19.45
C LEU A 51 9.24 5.49 19.39
N VAL A 52 8.12 5.13 18.76
CA VAL A 52 7.66 3.77 18.56
C VAL A 52 7.31 3.60 17.08
N ASP A 53 7.91 2.60 16.43
CA ASP A 53 7.49 2.21 15.07
C ASP A 53 6.17 1.44 15.12
N VAL A 54 5.12 2.08 14.61
CA VAL A 54 3.75 1.57 14.71
C VAL A 54 3.28 0.81 13.48
N VAL A 55 4.15 0.58 12.49
CA VAL A 55 3.83 -0.27 11.33
C VAL A 55 4.73 -1.50 11.27
N LEU A 56 4.22 -2.61 10.76
CA LEU A 56 5.00 -3.82 10.54
C LEU A 56 5.74 -3.73 9.20
N GLY A 57 7.01 -4.09 9.21
CA GLY A 57 7.88 -4.10 8.05
C GLY A 57 9.17 -4.87 8.32
N PHE A 58 10.17 -4.64 7.48
CA PHE A 58 11.51 -5.19 7.62
C PHE A 58 12.57 -4.08 7.55
N ASP A 59 13.75 -4.35 8.08
CA ASP A 59 14.85 -3.37 8.13
C ASP A 59 15.63 -3.32 6.80
N THR A 60 15.56 -4.39 6.00
CA THR A 60 16.36 -4.55 4.78
C THR A 60 15.51 -4.81 3.54
N LEU A 61 16.03 -4.40 2.37
CA LEU A 61 15.39 -4.69 1.08
C LEU A 61 15.29 -6.19 0.84
N GLU A 62 16.34 -6.94 1.20
CA GLU A 62 16.43 -8.37 1.00
C GLU A 62 15.25 -9.13 1.63
N GLU A 63 14.85 -8.78 2.85
CA GLU A 63 13.70 -9.38 3.53
C GLU A 63 12.38 -9.12 2.79
N TYR A 64 12.19 -7.91 2.23
CA TYR A 64 11.03 -7.64 1.37
C TYR A 64 11.06 -8.47 0.08
N LEU A 65 12.26 -8.76 -0.47
CA LEU A 65 12.41 -9.57 -1.69
C LEU A 65 12.18 -11.08 -1.47
N GLU A 66 12.30 -11.58 -0.24
CA GLU A 66 12.06 -12.99 0.11
C GLU A 66 10.56 -13.36 0.07
N GLY A 67 9.67 -12.37 0.10
CA GLY A 67 8.23 -12.53 0.02
C GLY A 67 7.55 -12.33 1.37
N HIS A 68 6.45 -11.58 1.37
CA HIS A 68 5.78 -11.12 2.58
C HIS A 68 4.29 -10.81 2.28
N PRO A 69 3.41 -10.69 3.29
CA PRO A 69 1.99 -10.46 3.08
C PRO A 69 1.66 -8.98 2.79
N PHE A 70 2.41 -8.36 1.87
CA PHE A 70 2.22 -6.98 1.39
C PHE A 70 2.54 -5.84 2.37
N PHE A 71 3.25 -6.10 3.49
CA PHE A 71 3.70 -5.08 4.47
C PHE A 71 4.03 -3.71 3.85
N GLY A 72 3.20 -2.70 4.14
CA GLY A 72 3.44 -1.30 3.80
C GLY A 72 3.36 -0.94 2.32
N THR A 73 3.13 -1.92 1.42
CA THR A 73 3.22 -1.74 -0.03
C THR A 73 2.08 -0.90 -0.60
N THR A 74 2.34 -0.24 -1.74
CA THR A 74 1.27 0.24 -2.61
C THR A 74 0.76 -0.93 -3.46
N VAL A 75 -0.52 -1.24 -3.30
CA VAL A 75 -1.19 -2.33 -4.02
C VAL A 75 -1.86 -1.79 -5.28
N GLY A 76 -1.63 -2.48 -6.40
CA GLY A 76 -2.27 -2.20 -7.68
C GLY A 76 -1.86 -3.24 -8.74
N ARG A 77 -2.52 -3.30 -9.90
CA ARG A 77 -3.50 -2.33 -10.42
C ARG A 77 -4.88 -2.41 -9.76
N TYR A 78 -5.24 -3.57 -9.19
CA TYR A 78 -6.50 -3.76 -8.48
C TYR A 78 -6.25 -4.42 -7.11
N ALA A 79 -6.56 -3.68 -6.05
CA ALA A 79 -6.49 -4.18 -4.69
C ALA A 79 -7.63 -5.15 -4.37
N ASN A 80 -7.33 -6.13 -3.51
CA ASN A 80 -8.20 -7.24 -3.14
C ASN A 80 -8.43 -8.22 -4.31
N ARG A 81 -9.54 -8.96 -4.30
CA ARG A 81 -9.75 -10.13 -5.15
C ARG A 81 -10.60 -9.82 -6.38
N ILE A 82 -10.31 -10.50 -7.49
CA ILE A 82 -11.18 -10.63 -8.65
C ILE A 82 -11.52 -12.12 -8.80
N ALA A 83 -12.82 -12.43 -8.70
CA ALA A 83 -13.33 -13.80 -8.73
C ALA A 83 -12.94 -14.50 -10.05
N GLY A 84 -12.39 -15.72 -9.97
CA GLY A 84 -11.96 -16.44 -11.17
C GLY A 84 -10.77 -15.79 -11.91
N GLY A 85 -10.21 -14.71 -11.35
CA GLY A 85 -9.29 -13.81 -12.06
C GLY A 85 -9.85 -13.32 -13.40
N ARG A 86 -11.16 -13.17 -13.53
CA ARG A 86 -11.80 -12.83 -14.80
C ARG A 86 -12.75 -11.67 -14.65
N PHE A 87 -12.73 -10.79 -15.64
CA PHE A 87 -13.73 -9.75 -15.77
C PHE A 87 -14.00 -9.47 -17.26
N THR A 88 -15.15 -8.88 -17.53
CA THR A 88 -15.53 -8.41 -18.86
C THR A 88 -15.54 -6.89 -18.85
N LEU A 89 -14.88 -6.26 -19.82
CA LEU A 89 -14.82 -4.82 -19.97
C LEU A 89 -15.04 -4.47 -21.44
N GLU A 90 -15.99 -3.58 -21.71
CA GLU A 90 -16.38 -3.18 -23.08
C GLU A 90 -16.69 -4.37 -24.02
N GLY A 91 -17.26 -5.44 -23.46
CA GLY A 91 -17.61 -6.65 -24.21
C GLY A 91 -16.43 -7.59 -24.50
N GLN A 92 -15.22 -7.27 -24.05
CA GLN A 92 -14.04 -8.13 -24.12
C GLN A 92 -13.79 -8.81 -22.78
N ASP A 93 -13.52 -10.12 -22.82
CA ASP A 93 -13.13 -10.88 -21.65
C ASP A 93 -11.62 -10.80 -21.41
N TYR A 94 -11.25 -10.60 -20.15
CA TYR A 94 -9.86 -10.57 -19.69
C TYR A 94 -9.64 -11.66 -18.64
N GLN A 95 -8.55 -12.41 -18.81
CA GLN A 95 -8.09 -13.41 -17.84
C GLN A 95 -6.81 -12.91 -17.19
N LEU A 96 -6.84 -12.81 -15.87
CA LEU A 96 -5.72 -12.47 -15.01
C LEU A 96 -5.10 -13.73 -14.40
N ALA A 97 -3.93 -13.57 -13.80
CA ALA A 97 -3.28 -14.64 -13.05
C ALA A 97 -4.15 -15.10 -11.87
N ILE A 98 -4.18 -16.41 -11.61
CA ILE A 98 -4.77 -16.99 -10.40
C ILE A 98 -3.68 -17.14 -9.36
N ASN A 99 -3.59 -16.18 -8.44
CA ASN A 99 -2.45 -16.02 -7.52
C ASN A 99 -2.84 -15.93 -6.04
N ASP A 100 -4.12 -16.09 -5.69
CA ASP A 100 -4.61 -15.96 -4.30
C ASP A 100 -4.16 -17.09 -3.37
N GLY A 101 -3.83 -18.27 -3.90
CA GLY A 101 -3.43 -19.45 -3.11
C GLY A 101 -4.56 -20.08 -2.28
N ALA A 102 -5.50 -19.27 -1.78
CA ALA A 102 -6.70 -19.67 -1.05
C ALA A 102 -7.89 -20.07 -1.95
N GLY A 103 -7.77 -19.89 -3.27
CA GLY A 103 -8.84 -20.18 -4.20
C GLY A 103 -8.53 -19.80 -5.64
N PRO A 104 -9.48 -19.99 -6.56
CA PRO A 104 -9.31 -19.74 -7.98
C PRO A 104 -9.44 -18.24 -8.32
N ASN A 105 -8.84 -17.36 -7.52
CA ASN A 105 -8.98 -15.90 -7.66
C ASN A 105 -7.67 -15.23 -8.05
N HIS A 106 -7.81 -14.05 -8.66
CA HIS A 106 -6.74 -13.08 -8.74
C HIS A 106 -6.73 -12.22 -7.49
N ILE A 107 -5.55 -11.84 -6.99
CA ILE A 107 -5.43 -10.98 -5.81
C ILE A 107 -4.34 -9.92 -6.00
N HIS A 108 -4.61 -8.70 -5.52
CA HIS A 108 -3.63 -7.63 -5.33
C HIS A 108 -2.78 -7.31 -6.58
N GLY A 109 -3.42 -7.34 -7.75
CA GLY A 109 -2.77 -6.96 -9.01
C GLY A 109 -1.87 -8.00 -9.65
N GLY A 110 -1.67 -9.17 -9.02
CA GLY A 110 -0.99 -10.32 -9.63
C GLY A 110 0.42 -10.59 -9.10
N PRO A 111 1.09 -11.65 -9.59
CA PRO A 111 2.43 -12.04 -9.14
C PRO A 111 3.48 -10.93 -9.23
N GLY A 112 3.44 -10.09 -10.27
CA GLY A 112 4.31 -8.93 -10.46
C GLY A 112 3.62 -7.59 -10.23
N GLY A 113 2.61 -7.55 -9.34
CA GLY A 113 1.87 -6.34 -8.97
C GLY A 113 2.73 -5.17 -8.51
N PHE A 114 2.08 -4.03 -8.28
CA PHE A 114 2.76 -2.75 -8.00
C PHE A 114 3.66 -2.79 -6.77
N ASP A 115 3.37 -3.68 -5.83
CA ASP A 115 4.14 -3.96 -4.62
C ASP A 115 5.57 -4.46 -4.90
N LYS A 116 5.82 -5.05 -6.08
CA LYS A 116 7.12 -5.67 -6.42
C LYS A 116 7.92 -4.89 -7.45
N GLN A 117 7.54 -3.65 -7.71
CA GLN A 117 8.15 -2.81 -8.73
C GLN A 117 8.99 -1.71 -8.11
N VAL A 118 10.10 -1.33 -8.73
CA VAL A 118 10.80 -0.09 -8.38
C VAL A 118 10.08 1.05 -9.09
N TRP A 119 9.53 1.96 -8.29
CA TRP A 119 8.92 3.19 -8.70
C TRP A 119 10.00 4.25 -8.96
N GLU A 120 9.73 5.12 -9.93
CA GLU A 120 10.62 6.23 -10.27
C GLU A 120 10.31 7.43 -9.35
N PRO A 121 11.26 7.92 -8.55
CA PRO A 121 11.08 9.16 -7.79
C PRO A 121 11.04 10.34 -8.76
N VAL A 122 10.03 11.20 -8.64
CA VAL A 122 9.84 12.36 -9.54
C VAL A 122 9.98 13.70 -8.85
N ASP A 123 9.76 13.75 -7.53
CA ASP A 123 9.88 14.98 -6.72
C ASP A 123 9.94 14.60 -5.23
N PHE A 124 10.79 15.25 -4.45
CA PHE A 124 10.84 15.10 -2.99
C PHE A 124 11.53 16.30 -2.35
N GLY A 125 11.23 16.58 -1.09
CA GLY A 125 11.76 17.72 -0.35
C GLY A 125 10.76 18.27 0.64
N GLN A 126 10.75 19.59 0.83
CA GLN A 126 9.84 20.29 1.73
C GLN A 126 8.77 21.05 0.94
N ARG A 127 7.50 20.94 1.34
CA ARG A 127 6.40 21.84 0.93
C ARG A 127 5.89 22.63 2.13
N GLU A 128 4.88 23.48 1.90
CA GLU A 128 4.19 24.18 2.98
C GLU A 128 3.56 23.20 3.96
N GLU A 129 2.99 22.08 3.48
CA GLU A 129 2.35 21.10 4.35
C GLU A 129 3.35 20.27 5.18
N GLY A 130 4.56 20.02 4.65
CA GLY A 130 5.56 19.17 5.28
C GLY A 130 6.57 18.54 4.31
N PRO A 131 7.52 17.73 4.80
CA PRO A 131 8.34 16.86 3.96
C PRO A 131 7.50 15.87 3.15
N PHE A 132 7.94 15.59 1.92
CA PHE A 132 7.22 14.71 1.01
C PHE A 132 8.17 13.95 0.07
N VAL A 133 7.67 12.83 -0.46
CA VAL A 133 8.24 12.12 -1.61
C VAL A 133 7.13 11.71 -2.56
N THR A 134 7.36 11.94 -3.85
CA THR A 134 6.46 11.60 -4.95
C THR A 134 7.14 10.60 -5.87
N MET A 135 6.48 9.49 -6.14
CA MET A 135 6.98 8.41 -6.99
C MET A 135 5.95 8.08 -8.07
N THR A 136 6.41 7.61 -9.23
CA THR A 136 5.57 7.19 -10.34
C THR A 136 5.89 5.76 -10.78
N TYR A 137 4.87 5.04 -11.23
CA TYR A 137 5.03 3.75 -11.89
C TYR A 137 4.15 3.69 -13.13
N ARG A 138 4.77 3.29 -14.26
CA ARG A 138 4.10 3.13 -15.55
C ARG A 138 3.86 1.66 -15.81
N SER A 139 2.66 1.21 -15.47
CA SER A 139 2.14 -0.13 -15.78
C SER A 139 1.69 -0.17 -17.23
N VAL A 140 2.34 -0.95 -18.08
CA VAL A 140 2.05 -0.96 -19.53
C VAL A 140 0.76 -1.71 -19.87
N ASP A 141 0.23 -1.47 -21.07
CA ASP A 141 -0.86 -2.28 -21.64
C ASP A 141 -0.52 -3.78 -21.61
N GLY A 142 -1.43 -4.59 -21.06
CA GLY A 142 -1.27 -6.03 -20.90
C GLY A 142 -0.46 -6.46 -19.67
N GLU A 143 0.08 -5.53 -18.88
CA GLU A 143 0.78 -5.87 -17.64
C GLU A 143 -0.18 -6.60 -16.68
N GLU A 144 0.25 -7.77 -16.19
CA GLU A 144 -0.56 -8.67 -15.35
C GLU A 144 -1.93 -9.07 -15.95
N GLY A 145 -2.11 -8.86 -17.26
CA GLY A 145 -3.35 -9.16 -18.01
C GLY A 145 -4.36 -8.00 -18.08
N TYR A 146 -4.04 -6.84 -17.51
CA TYR A 146 -4.94 -5.67 -17.54
C TYR A 146 -4.80 -4.86 -18.84
N PRO A 147 -5.90 -4.37 -19.45
CA PRO A 147 -5.84 -3.51 -20.63
C PRO A 147 -5.40 -2.09 -20.28
N GLY A 148 -4.78 -1.41 -21.24
CA GLY A 148 -4.40 0.00 -21.15
C GLY A 148 -3.12 0.23 -20.32
N THR A 149 -2.38 1.26 -20.69
CA THR A 149 -1.27 1.77 -19.88
C THR A 149 -1.84 2.60 -18.73
N VAL A 150 -1.42 2.31 -17.50
CA VAL A 150 -1.73 3.14 -16.33
C VAL A 150 -0.44 3.77 -15.80
N VAL A 151 -0.41 5.10 -15.76
CA VAL A 151 0.61 5.87 -15.05
C VAL A 151 0.05 6.21 -13.68
N THR A 152 0.64 5.62 -12.64
CA THR A 152 0.25 5.80 -11.25
C THR A 152 1.26 6.68 -10.54
N LYS A 153 0.79 7.61 -9.72
CA LYS A 153 1.61 8.49 -8.88
C LYS A 153 1.20 8.29 -7.43
N VAL A 154 2.17 8.06 -6.56
CA VAL A 154 1.97 8.01 -5.10
C VAL A 154 2.79 9.12 -4.47
N THR A 155 2.15 9.91 -3.61
CA THR A 155 2.81 10.96 -2.82
C THR A 155 2.62 10.65 -1.35
N TYR A 156 3.73 10.46 -0.64
CA TYR A 156 3.75 10.47 0.82
C TYR A 156 4.10 11.88 1.29
N THR A 157 3.35 12.41 2.24
CA THR A 157 3.61 13.69 2.89
C THR A 157 3.47 13.49 4.38
N PHE A 158 4.48 13.90 5.15
CA PHE A 158 4.39 13.90 6.60
C PHE A 158 4.22 15.36 7.04
N THR A 159 3.03 15.69 7.52
CA THR A 159 2.65 17.10 7.69
C THR A 159 3.20 17.70 8.98
N GLY A 160 3.09 19.02 9.12
CA GLY A 160 3.46 19.73 10.35
C GLY A 160 2.69 19.31 11.61
N ASP A 161 1.56 18.62 11.47
CA ASP A 161 0.73 18.11 12.57
C ASP A 161 0.97 16.61 12.83
N ASP A 162 2.11 16.06 12.38
CA ASP A 162 2.47 14.64 12.44
C ASP A 162 1.45 13.70 11.75
N GLU A 163 0.70 14.22 10.78
CA GLU A 163 -0.18 13.42 9.91
C GLU A 163 0.64 12.80 8.76
N LEU A 164 0.57 11.48 8.61
CA LEU A 164 0.98 10.80 7.39
C LEU A 164 -0.16 10.84 6.37
N ARG A 165 0.07 11.55 5.26
CA ARG A 165 -0.85 11.61 4.12
C ARG A 165 -0.30 10.81 2.94
N ILE A 166 -1.13 9.94 2.39
CA ILE A 166 -0.82 9.16 1.18
C ILE A 166 -1.82 9.55 0.09
N SER A 167 -1.35 10.23 -0.95
CA SER A 167 -2.16 10.56 -2.12
C SER A 167 -1.82 9.62 -3.28
N MET A 168 -2.84 9.05 -3.92
CA MET A 168 -2.70 8.13 -5.04
C MET A 168 -3.50 8.63 -6.23
N GLU A 169 -2.82 8.84 -7.36
CA GLU A 169 -3.42 9.29 -8.63
C GLU A 169 -3.13 8.28 -9.73
N ALA A 170 -4.08 8.03 -10.62
CA ALA A 170 -3.88 7.17 -11.79
C ALA A 170 -4.41 7.85 -13.06
N ARG A 171 -3.67 7.73 -14.15
CA ARG A 171 -4.07 8.15 -15.50
C ARG A 171 -3.93 6.99 -16.45
N THR A 172 -4.94 6.78 -17.29
CA THR A 172 -4.99 5.66 -18.24
C THR A 172 -5.11 6.16 -19.68
N ASP A 173 -4.55 5.41 -20.63
CA ASP A 173 -4.69 5.69 -22.07
C ASP A 173 -5.90 4.98 -22.71
N ARG A 174 -6.52 4.04 -21.99
CA ARG A 174 -7.70 3.27 -22.40
C ARG A 174 -8.59 2.92 -21.21
N THR A 175 -9.83 2.51 -21.44
CA THR A 175 -10.71 1.99 -20.37
C THR A 175 -10.05 0.80 -19.68
N THR A 176 -9.95 0.85 -18.35
CA THR A 176 -9.37 -0.21 -17.52
C THR A 176 -9.93 -0.15 -16.10
N VAL A 177 -9.65 -1.18 -15.30
CA VAL A 177 -10.00 -1.21 -13.88
C VAL A 177 -8.79 -0.77 -13.04
N VAL A 178 -9.02 0.11 -12.07
CA VAL A 178 -8.00 0.58 -11.13
C VAL A 178 -8.61 0.65 -9.73
N ASN A 179 -7.95 0.04 -8.76
CA ASN A 179 -8.27 0.14 -7.35
C ASN A 179 -6.96 0.09 -6.56
N LEU A 180 -6.57 1.21 -5.94
CA LEU A 180 -5.27 1.37 -5.27
C LEU A 180 -5.47 1.48 -3.76
N THR A 181 -4.54 0.91 -2.99
CA THR A 181 -4.48 1.11 -1.54
C THR A 181 -3.03 1.00 -1.06
N ASN A 182 -2.76 1.45 0.16
CA ASN A 182 -1.57 1.06 0.90
C ASN A 182 -1.91 -0.13 1.82
N HIS A 183 -1.00 -1.09 1.98
CA HIS A 183 -1.20 -2.32 2.76
C HIS A 183 -0.34 -2.35 4.04
N SER A 184 -0.23 -1.21 4.73
CA SER A 184 0.40 -1.15 6.06
C SER A 184 -0.40 -1.94 7.09
N TYR A 185 0.32 -2.66 7.95
CA TYR A 185 -0.22 -3.32 9.13
C TYR A 185 0.21 -2.52 10.34
N TRP A 186 -0.73 -2.25 11.25
CA TRP A 186 -0.52 -1.28 12.32
C TRP A 186 -0.51 -1.98 13.68
N ASN A 187 0.40 -1.54 14.53
CA ASN A 187 0.36 -1.84 15.96
C ASN A 187 0.80 -0.58 16.73
N LEU A 188 -0.18 0.16 17.28
CA LEU A 188 0.02 1.38 18.06
C LEU A 188 0.92 1.21 19.32
N ASN A 189 1.07 -0.01 19.84
CA ASN A 189 2.00 -0.30 20.94
C ASN A 189 3.42 -0.59 20.46
N GLY A 190 3.64 -0.57 19.14
CA GLY A 190 4.88 -0.91 18.46
C GLY A 190 4.81 -2.26 17.74
N HIS A 191 5.48 -2.37 16.59
CA HIS A 191 5.46 -3.57 15.74
C HIS A 191 5.94 -4.86 16.42
N GLN A 192 6.69 -4.77 17.52
CA GLN A 192 7.17 -5.91 18.33
C GLN A 192 6.37 -6.17 19.61
N SER A 193 5.27 -5.43 19.84
CA SER A 193 4.52 -5.49 21.11
C SER A 193 3.60 -6.70 21.26
N GLY A 194 3.49 -7.55 20.24
CA GLY A 194 2.65 -8.74 20.25
C GLY A 194 1.28 -8.52 19.60
N PRO A 195 0.22 -9.20 20.07
CA PRO A 195 -1.11 -9.12 19.47
C PRO A 195 -1.74 -7.72 19.60
N VAL A 196 -2.60 -7.36 18.64
CA VAL A 196 -3.40 -6.12 18.65
C VAL A 196 -4.75 -6.27 19.36
N LEU A 197 -4.88 -7.26 20.25
CA LEU A 197 -6.17 -7.60 20.87
C LEU A 197 -6.64 -6.57 21.90
N ASP A 198 -5.73 -5.72 22.37
CA ASP A 198 -6.02 -4.63 23.31
C ASP A 198 -6.33 -3.30 22.59
N HIS A 199 -6.33 -3.28 21.26
CA HIS A 199 -6.66 -2.09 20.48
C HIS A 199 -8.17 -1.86 20.46
N GLU A 200 -8.57 -0.63 20.74
CA GLU A 200 -9.94 -0.17 20.55
C GLU A 200 -10.11 0.36 19.12
N VAL A 201 -11.10 -0.16 18.40
CA VAL A 201 -11.37 0.20 17.00
C VAL A 201 -12.78 0.77 16.89
N THR A 202 -12.92 1.85 16.14
CA THR A 202 -14.22 2.40 15.76
C THR A 202 -14.22 2.60 14.24
N LEU A 203 -15.19 2.00 13.55
CA LEU A 203 -15.38 2.14 12.11
C LEU A 203 -16.72 2.83 11.85
N PHE A 204 -16.69 3.97 11.15
CA PHE A 204 -17.92 4.69 10.78
C PHE A 204 -18.56 4.07 9.53
N ALA A 205 -19.13 2.88 9.68
CA ALA A 205 -19.77 2.12 8.60
C ALA A 205 -21.07 1.44 9.06
N ASP A 206 -22.16 1.69 8.34
CA ASP A 206 -23.48 1.10 8.67
C ASP A 206 -23.66 -0.33 8.10
N ALA A 207 -22.78 -0.78 7.21
CA ALA A 207 -22.87 -2.06 6.52
C ALA A 207 -21.49 -2.63 6.15
N TYR A 208 -21.44 -3.94 5.94
CA TYR A 208 -20.26 -4.68 5.48
C TYR A 208 -20.61 -5.58 4.28
N THR A 209 -19.58 -6.14 3.63
CA THR A 209 -19.72 -7.08 2.51
C THR A 209 -19.40 -8.50 2.98
N PRO A 210 -20.41 -9.34 3.27
CA PRO A 210 -20.19 -10.75 3.55
C PRO A 210 -19.47 -11.43 2.39
N VAL A 211 -18.59 -12.38 2.72
CA VAL A 211 -17.81 -13.13 1.73
C VAL A 211 -18.14 -14.63 1.77
N ASP A 212 -17.88 -15.31 0.67
CA ASP A 212 -17.95 -16.76 0.56
C ASP A 212 -16.68 -17.45 1.10
N GLY A 213 -16.62 -18.78 0.97
CA GLY A 213 -15.46 -19.58 1.40
C GLY A 213 -14.16 -19.31 0.64
N HIS A 214 -14.22 -18.54 -0.46
CA HIS A 214 -13.06 -18.07 -1.24
C HIS A 214 -12.79 -16.58 -1.03
N LEU A 215 -13.41 -15.98 -0.01
CA LEU A 215 -13.27 -14.57 0.35
C LEU A 215 -13.73 -13.60 -0.76
N ILE A 216 -14.64 -14.05 -1.64
CA ILE A 216 -15.30 -13.21 -2.63
C ILE A 216 -16.60 -12.65 -2.05
N PRO A 217 -16.88 -11.35 -2.19
CA PRO A 217 -18.15 -10.78 -1.76
C PRO A 217 -19.34 -11.50 -2.40
N THR A 218 -20.35 -11.84 -1.61
CA THR A 218 -21.56 -12.53 -2.10
C THR A 218 -22.44 -11.64 -2.98
N GLY A 219 -22.17 -10.34 -3.03
CA GLY A 219 -23.01 -9.30 -3.62
C GLY A 219 -23.98 -8.67 -2.62
N GLU A 220 -24.08 -9.20 -1.40
CA GLU A 220 -24.87 -8.62 -0.32
C GLU A 220 -24.15 -7.41 0.31
N ILE A 221 -24.92 -6.37 0.63
CA ILE A 221 -24.50 -5.27 1.51
C ILE A 221 -25.32 -5.43 2.79
N ARG A 222 -24.70 -5.97 3.85
CA ARG A 222 -25.40 -6.35 5.08
C ARG A 222 -25.21 -5.29 6.17
N PRO A 223 -26.27 -4.83 6.84
CA PRO A 223 -26.14 -3.95 8.00
C PRO A 223 -25.26 -4.55 9.10
N VAL A 224 -24.46 -3.72 9.76
CA VAL A 224 -23.61 -4.18 10.88
C VAL A 224 -24.44 -4.46 12.14
N ALA A 225 -25.51 -3.69 12.36
CA ALA A 225 -26.31 -3.69 13.58
C ALA A 225 -26.69 -5.10 14.06
N GLY A 226 -26.31 -5.42 15.30
CA GLY A 226 -26.60 -6.71 15.93
C GLY A 226 -25.74 -7.87 15.44
N THR A 227 -24.61 -7.59 14.76
CA THR A 227 -23.61 -8.57 14.34
C THR A 227 -22.25 -8.27 15.01
N PRO A 228 -21.27 -9.18 14.97
CA PRO A 228 -19.90 -8.89 15.42
C PRO A 228 -19.14 -7.83 14.59
N PHE A 229 -19.76 -7.27 13.54
CA PHE A 229 -19.18 -6.23 12.69
C PHE A 229 -19.64 -4.81 13.09
N ASP A 230 -20.48 -4.67 14.13
CA ASP A 230 -20.91 -3.40 14.75
C ASP A 230 -19.95 -2.98 15.86
#